data_AF-A0A3A9GCC2-F1
#
_entry.id   AF-A0A3A9GCC2-F1
#
_cell.length_a   1.000
_cell.length_b   1.000
_cell.length_c   1.000
_cell.angle_alpha   90.00
_cell.angle_beta   90.00
_cell.angle_gamma   90.00
#
_symmetry.space_group_name_H-M   'P 1'
#
loop_
_entity.id
_entity.type
_entity.pdbx_description
1 polymer ?
#
loop_
_entity_poly.entity_id
_entity_poly.type
_entity_poly.pdbx_seq_one_letter_code
_entity_poly.pdbx_strand_id
1 'polypeptide(L)' 'MINFSKNSVFNLKPINVNEVREEVNGLLIGGEEIIAAFKTLRDQLLFTNLCMANGILKR' A
#
# COMPACT_ATOMS: atom_id res chain seq x y z
N MET A 1 -24.90 -19.01 -6.47
CA MET A 1 -23.68 -19.45 -7.19
C MET A 1 -22.61 -18.41 -6.92
N ILE A 2 -21.60 -18.72 -6.11
CA ILE A 2 -20.54 -17.77 -5.75
C ILE A 2 -19.64 -17.63 -6.99
N ASN A 3 -19.58 -16.42 -7.53
CA ASN A 3 -18.86 -16.13 -8.77
C ASN A 3 -17.36 -15.89 -8.48
N PHE A 4 -16.51 -16.88 -8.79
CA PHE A 4 -15.06 -16.81 -8.59
C PHE A 4 -14.30 -16.05 -9.69
N SER A 5 -14.98 -15.55 -10.73
CA SER A 5 -14.35 -14.75 -11.80
C SER A 5 -14.04 -13.30 -11.41
N LYS A 6 -14.35 -12.89 -10.16
CA LYS A 6 -13.97 -11.59 -9.59
C LYS A 6 -12.78 -11.68 -8.61
N ASN A 7 -12.08 -12.82 -8.56
CA ASN A 7 -10.86 -13.00 -7.78
C ASN A 7 -9.65 -12.34 -8.46
N SER A 8 -9.73 -11.07 -8.87
CA SER A 8 -8.50 -10.32 -9.13
C SER A 8 -7.91 -9.99 -7.77
N VAL A 9 -6.92 -10.78 -7.37
CA VAL A 9 -6.46 -10.98 -5.99
C VAL A 9 -6.07 -9.67 -5.30
N PHE A 10 -5.63 -8.64 -6.05
CA PHE A 10 -5.59 -7.26 -5.57
C PHE A 10 -5.76 -6.30 -6.76
N ASN A 11 -6.81 -5.46 -6.78
CA ASN A 11 -6.97 -4.41 -7.79
C ASN A 11 -6.08 -3.20 -7.45
N LEU A 12 -4.77 -3.39 -7.54
CA LEU A 12 -3.75 -2.38 -7.24
C LEU A 12 -3.76 -1.30 -8.32
N LYS A 13 -4.00 -0.05 -7.92
CA LYS A 13 -3.77 1.12 -8.76
C LYS A 13 -2.46 1.79 -8.32
N PRO A 14 -1.49 2.02 -9.22
CA PRO A 14 -0.31 2.80 -8.87
C PRO A 14 -0.76 4.21 -8.47
N ILE A 15 -0.13 4.75 -7.43
CA ILE A 15 -0.36 6.12 -6.94
C ILE A 15 0.96 6.86 -6.86
N ASN A 16 0.90 8.19 -6.90
CA ASN A 16 2.09 8.99 -6.66
C ASN A 16 2.49 8.88 -5.17
N VAL A 17 3.79 8.93 -4.87
CA VAL A 17 4.30 8.93 -3.49
C VAL A 17 3.74 10.11 -2.69
N ASN A 18 3.46 11.24 -3.35
CA ASN A 18 2.81 12.40 -2.74
C ASN A 18 1.33 12.16 -2.35
N GLU A 19 0.70 11.09 -2.84
CA GLU A 19 -0.67 10.69 -2.47
C GLU A 19 -0.69 9.64 -1.34
N VAL A 20 0.48 9.23 -0.86
CA VAL A 20 0.60 8.36 0.30
C VAL A 20 0.21 9.14 1.54
N ARG A 21 -0.52 8.51 2.46
CA ARG A 21 -0.93 9.17 3.69
C ARG A 21 0.31 9.55 4.51
N GLU A 22 0.38 10.79 4.96
CA GLU A 22 1.52 11.28 5.76
C GLU A 22 1.73 10.47 7.05
N GLU A 23 0.68 9.85 7.60
CA GLU A 23 0.74 8.94 8.74
C GLU A 23 1.73 7.79 8.53
N VAL A 24 1.94 7.37 7.28
CA VAL A 24 2.86 6.27 6.96
C VAL A 24 4.32 6.69 7.15
N ASN A 25 4.64 7.98 7.09
CA ASN A 25 5.98 8.47 7.37
C ASN A 25 6.41 8.17 8.82
N GLY A 26 5.47 8.05 9.76
CA GLY A 26 5.75 7.63 11.14
C GLY A 26 5.97 6.12 11.31
N LEU A 27 5.63 5.32 10.30
CA LEU A 27 5.89 3.87 10.25
C LEU A 27 7.24 3.56 9.59
N LEU A 28 7.79 4.50 8.81
CA LEU A 28 9.10 4.35 8.20
C LEU A 28 10.18 4.45 9.27
N ILE A 29 11.09 3.49 9.25
CA ILE A 29 12.28 3.48 10.10
C ILE A 29 13.36 4.32 9.42
N GLY A 30 14.28 4.91 10.21
CA GLY A 30 15.33 5.78 9.67
C GLY A 30 16.15 5.09 8.57
N GLY A 31 16.15 5.67 7.37
CA GLY A 31 16.82 5.13 6.18
C GLY A 31 15.90 4.38 5.20
N GLU A 32 14.63 4.16 5.56
CA GLU A 32 13.64 3.62 4.63
C GLU A 32 13.15 4.68 3.64
N GLU A 33 13.18 4.35 2.35
CA GLU A 33 12.68 5.20 1.27
C GLU A 33 11.60 4.47 0.48
N ILE A 34 10.47 5.15 0.19
CA ILE A 34 9.38 4.58 -0.60
C ILE A 34 9.80 4.54 -2.07
N ILE A 35 9.92 3.34 -2.63
CA ILE A 35 10.29 3.10 -4.03
C ILE A 35 9.07 2.94 -4.94
N ALA A 36 7.95 2.48 -4.39
CA ALA A 36 6.69 2.35 -5.13
C ALA A 36 5.49 2.40 -4.19
N ALA A 37 4.38 2.95 -4.69
CA ALA A 37 3.14 3.09 -3.94
C ALA A 37 1.95 2.64 -4.78
N PHE A 38 1.09 1.83 -4.17
CA PHE A 38 -0.14 1.33 -4.76
C PHE A 38 -1.30 1.54 -3.80
N LYS A 39 -2.49 1.74 -4.35
CA LYS A 39 -3.73 1.87 -3.61
C LYS A 39 -4.74 0.84 -4.10
N THR A 40 -5.44 0.26 -3.14
CA THR A 40 -6.62 -0.57 -3.38
C THR A 40 -7.87 0.19 -2.92
N LEU A 41 -9.03 -0.47 -2.87
CA LEU A 41 -10.27 0.15 -2.41
C LEU A 41 -10.21 0.60 -0.94
N ARG A 42 -9.40 -0.05 -0.09
CA ARG A 42 -9.31 0.24 1.35
C ARG A 42 -7.90 0.53 1.83
N ASP A 43 -6.92 -0.16 1.26
CA ASP A 43 -5.56 -0.23 1.79
C ASP A 43 -4.56 0.41 0.81
N GLN A 44 -3.46 0.95 1.35
CA GLN A 44 -2.29 1.37 0.58
C GLN A 44 -1.19 0.31 0.76
N LEU A 45 -0.54 -0.08 -0.33
CA LEU A 45 0.60 -0.97 -0.35
C LEU A 45 1.84 -0.16 -0.76
N LEU A 46 2.83 -0.14 0.11
CA LEU A 46 4.06 0.62 -0.09
C LEU A 46 5.23 -0.34 -0.15
N PHE A 47 6.12 -0.11 -1.10
CA PHE A 47 7.39 -0.80 -1.19
C PHE A 47 8.47 0.17 -0.74
N THR A 48 9.30 -0.26 0.21
CA THR A 48 10.48 0.50 0.63
C THR A 48 11.77 -0.22 0.24
N ASN A 49 12.88 0.51 0.27
CA ASN A 49 14.23 0.02 -0.07
C ASN A 49 14.77 -1.05 0.91
N LEU A 50 14.27 -1.10 2.15
CA LEU A 50 14.82 -1.93 3.22
C LEU A 50 13.89 -3.09 3.60
N CYS A 51 12.56 -2.94 3.54
CA CYS A 51 11.58 -3.99 3.88
C CYS A 51 10.18 -3.77 3.25
N MET A 52 9.34 -4.79 3.16
CA MET A 52 7.95 -4.65 2.71
C MET A 52 7.04 -4.26 3.90
N ALA A 53 6.65 -2.99 4.01
CA ALA A 53 5.74 -2.53 5.08
C ALA A 53 4.26 -2.63 4.64
N ASN A 54 3.46 -3.47 5.30
CA ASN A 54 2.02 -3.58 5.06
C ASN A 54 1.25 -2.94 6.22
N GLY A 55 0.69 -1.74 6.00
CA GLY A 55 -0.10 -1.00 6.98
C GLY A 55 -1.60 -1.05 6.68
N ILE A 56 -2.37 -1.77 7.50
CA ILE A 56 -3.84 -1.73 7.47
C ILE A 56 -4.30 -0.68 8.49
N LEU A 57 -4.66 0.51 8.01
CA LEU A 57 -5.26 1.53 8.87
C LEU A 57 -6.77 1.26 9.00
N LYS A 58 -7.17 0.46 9.99
CA LYS A 58 -8.57 0.40 10.43
C LYS A 58 -8.79 1.44 11.52
N ARG A 59 -9.84 2.26 11.34
CA ARG A 59 -10.43 3.10 12.39
C ARG A 59 -10.86 2.25 13.58
#